data_AF-A0A6V8F2X6-F1
#
_entry.id   AF-A0A6V8F2X6-F1
#
_cell.length_a   1.000
_cell.length_b   1.000
_cell.length_c   1.000
_cell.angle_alpha   90.00
_cell.angle_beta   90.00
_cell.angle_gamma   90.00
#
_symmetry.space_group_name_H-M   'P 1'
#
loop_
_entity.id
_entity.type
_entity.pdbx_description
1 polymer ?
#
loop_
_entity_poly.entity_id
_entity_poly.type
_entity_poly.pdbx_seq_one_letter_code
_entity_poly.pdbx_strand_id
1 'polypeptide(L)'
;MTQTPEFTQPPWVIGSQKEEMAWIEATHPSKKGRNNRSRPQQKYLRNLRIQFDFNVPYTNKGPTTAWSKMMRKLTRTSLVEEGFDLIPTIEVLLRGLTKIKFRYLETLTIDKTPFEPFPDATHDIRKTIDALEHYSGDKPSGTIVEIKANMPQGKKCRATITLKKIHTTKEHSVNIQIKGGIPEELYHEFRNYLDKKLGVKELE
;
A
#
# COMPACT_ATOMS: atom_id res chain seq x y z
N MET A 1 41.61 -14.26 59.66
CA MET A 1 41.37 -12.84 59.38
C MET A 1 42.41 -12.39 58.38
N THR A 2 42.10 -12.47 57.08
CA THR A 2 43.01 -12.06 56.00
C THR A 2 42.56 -10.71 55.48
N GLN A 3 43.36 -9.68 55.75
CA GLN A 3 43.17 -8.32 55.23
C GLN A 3 43.43 -8.34 53.72
N THR A 4 42.44 -7.97 52.91
CA THR A 4 42.66 -7.60 51.51
C THR A 4 43.41 -6.27 51.45
N PRO A 5 44.44 -6.12 50.61
CA PRO A 5 45.15 -4.85 50.49
C PRO A 5 44.21 -3.81 49.85
N GLU A 6 44.11 -2.63 50.47
CA GLU A 6 43.42 -1.48 49.86
C GLU A 6 44.16 -1.07 48.59
N PHE A 7 43.55 -1.35 47.45
CA PHE A 7 44.03 -0.88 46.15
C PHE A 7 43.72 0.62 46.03
N THR A 8 44.74 1.47 46.23
CA THR A 8 44.62 2.90 45.98
C THR A 8 44.71 3.15 44.48
N GLN A 9 43.60 3.59 43.87
CA GLN A 9 43.59 3.92 42.44
C GLN A 9 44.47 5.15 42.18
N PRO A 10 45.30 5.14 41.12
CA PRO A 10 46.10 6.30 40.77
C PRO A 10 45.20 7.44 40.24
N PRO A 11 45.60 8.71 40.45
CA PRO A 11 44.73 9.89 40.34
C PRO A 11 44.23 10.26 38.94
N TRP A 12 44.55 9.46 37.91
CA TRP A 12 44.15 9.65 36.52
C TRP A 12 43.04 8.70 36.05
N VAL A 13 42.50 7.84 36.93
CA VAL A 13 41.32 7.02 36.62
C VAL A 13 40.06 7.88 36.78
N ILE A 14 39.72 8.64 35.74
CA ILE A 14 38.44 9.35 35.61
C ILE A 14 37.53 8.49 34.74
N GLY A 15 36.82 7.57 35.37
CA GLY A 15 35.81 6.74 34.74
C GLY A 15 35.02 6.06 35.84
N SER A 16 33.73 6.39 35.98
CA SER A 16 32.91 5.68 36.97
C SER A 16 32.89 4.21 36.56
N GLN A 17 33.04 3.28 37.52
CA GLN A 17 32.99 1.82 37.29
C GLN A 17 31.80 1.38 36.40
N LYS A 18 30.76 2.20 36.32
CA LYS A 18 29.59 2.06 35.46
C LYS A 18 29.91 2.05 33.96
N GLU A 19 30.87 2.85 33.50
CA GLU A 19 31.23 2.97 32.09
C GLU A 19 32.06 1.76 31.66
N GLU A 20 33.05 1.35 32.47
CA GLU A 20 33.84 0.14 32.21
C GLU A 20 32.96 -1.12 32.21
N MET A 21 32.00 -1.21 33.14
CA MET A 21 31.03 -2.30 33.17
C MET A 21 30.14 -2.32 31.92
N ALA A 22 29.75 -1.15 31.38
CA ALA A 22 28.97 -1.07 30.15
C ALA A 22 29.75 -1.59 28.92
N TRP A 23 31.06 -1.35 28.87
CA TRP A 23 31.93 -1.89 27.82
C TRP A 23 32.12 -3.41 27.93
N ILE A 24 32.26 -3.93 29.15
CA ILE A 24 32.36 -5.37 29.41
C ILE A 24 31.04 -6.08 29.04
N GLU A 25 29.89 -5.47 29.34
CA GLU A 25 28.56 -6.03 28.99
C GLU A 25 28.27 -5.98 27.47
N ALA A 26 28.76 -4.96 26.77
CA ALA A 26 28.62 -4.83 25.32
C ALA A 26 29.47 -5.86 24.54
N THR A 27 30.64 -6.24 25.09
CA THR A 27 31.55 -7.20 24.44
C THR A 27 31.25 -8.65 24.83
N HIS A 28 30.71 -8.90 26.04
CA HIS A 28 30.31 -10.23 26.50
C HIS A 28 28.93 -10.19 27.17
N PRO A 29 27.82 -10.23 26.40
CA PRO A 29 26.49 -10.12 26.98
C PRO A 29 26.19 -11.31 27.89
N SER A 30 26.01 -11.05 29.18
CA SER A 30 25.67 -12.09 30.15
C SER A 30 24.28 -12.67 29.84
N LYS A 31 24.13 -14.01 29.88
CA LYS A 31 22.85 -14.71 29.67
C LYS A 31 21.86 -14.54 30.84
N LYS A 32 21.91 -13.43 31.58
CA LYS A 32 20.98 -13.16 32.69
C LYS A 32 19.93 -12.15 32.26
N GLY A 33 18.68 -12.61 32.19
CA GLY A 33 17.52 -11.73 32.19
C GLY A 33 17.06 -11.22 30.82
N ARG A 34 16.92 -12.11 29.83
CA ARG A 34 16.14 -11.83 28.62
C ARG A 34 14.63 -11.91 28.93
N ASN A 35 14.18 -11.23 29.99
CA ASN A 35 12.78 -11.22 30.40
C ASN A 35 12.06 -10.10 29.65
N ASN A 36 11.18 -10.52 28.74
CA ASN A 36 10.03 -9.78 28.23
C ASN A 36 10.27 -8.30 27.88
N ARG A 37 10.92 -8.05 26.74
CA ARG A 37 10.46 -6.92 25.92
C ARG A 37 9.05 -7.29 25.46
N SER A 38 8.04 -6.70 26.08
CA SER A 38 6.66 -6.77 25.60
C SER A 38 6.70 -6.50 24.09
N ARG A 39 6.27 -7.48 23.29
CA ARG A 39 6.19 -7.28 21.84
C ARG A 39 5.36 -6.02 21.63
N PRO A 40 5.83 -5.03 20.85
CA PRO A 40 5.05 -3.83 20.59
C PRO A 40 3.66 -4.29 20.12
N GLN A 41 2.61 -3.82 20.79
CA GLN A 41 1.25 -4.17 20.40
C GLN A 41 1.07 -3.69 18.96
N GLN A 42 0.85 -4.64 18.06
CA GLN A 42 0.70 -4.35 16.65
C GLN A 42 -0.55 -3.47 16.47
N LYS A 43 -0.34 -2.21 16.07
CA LYS A 43 -1.42 -1.26 15.80
C LYS A 43 -2.14 -1.66 14.52
N TYR A 44 -3.46 -1.55 14.53
CA TYR A 44 -4.31 -1.85 13.38
C TYR A 44 -5.11 -0.63 12.98
N LEU A 45 -5.09 -0.33 11.69
CA LEU A 45 -5.96 0.66 11.07
C LEU A 45 -7.23 -0.03 10.59
N ARG A 46 -8.38 0.59 10.81
CA ARG A 46 -9.69 0.03 10.44
C ARG A 46 -10.38 0.87 9.39
N ASN A 47 -11.09 0.21 8.48
CA ASN A 47 -11.96 0.84 7.47
C ASN A 47 -11.28 2.01 6.74
N LEU A 48 -10.15 1.72 6.13
CA LEU A 48 -9.36 2.74 5.44
C LEU A 48 -9.99 3.11 4.10
N ARG A 49 -9.87 4.38 3.78
CA ARG A 49 -10.20 4.93 2.47
C ARG A 49 -9.04 5.82 2.02
N ILE A 50 -8.49 5.54 0.85
CA ILE A 50 -7.43 6.32 0.22
C ILE A 50 -7.97 6.80 -1.12
N GLN A 51 -7.82 8.08 -1.42
CA GLN A 51 -8.21 8.66 -2.71
C GLN A 51 -7.07 9.53 -3.20
N PHE A 52 -6.75 9.44 -4.49
CA PHE A 52 -5.69 10.23 -5.08
C PHE A 52 -5.83 10.29 -6.60
N ASP A 53 -5.11 11.25 -7.18
CA ASP A 53 -4.98 11.44 -8.63
C ASP A 53 -3.53 11.17 -9.06
N PHE A 54 -3.34 10.70 -10.30
CA PHE A 54 -1.99 10.50 -10.81
C PHE A 54 -1.37 11.83 -11.25
N ASN A 55 -0.05 11.96 -11.12
CA ASN A 55 0.67 13.09 -11.70
C ASN A 55 0.94 12.86 -13.20
N VAL A 56 -0.14 12.75 -13.99
CA VAL A 56 -0.08 12.60 -15.44
C VAL A 56 -0.79 13.76 -16.13
N PRO A 57 -0.48 14.06 -17.40
CA PRO A 57 -1.25 15.03 -18.17
C PRO A 57 -2.71 14.60 -18.23
N TYR A 58 -3.62 15.54 -18.01
CA TYR A 58 -5.04 15.33 -18.22
C TYR A 58 -5.53 16.18 -19.40
N THR A 59 -6.45 15.62 -20.17
CA THR A 59 -7.13 16.34 -21.24
C THR A 59 -8.54 16.67 -20.77
N ASN A 60 -8.92 17.94 -20.83
CA ASN A 60 -10.32 18.32 -20.64
C ASN A 60 -11.13 17.79 -21.81
N LYS A 61 -11.96 16.78 -21.56
CA LYS A 61 -12.98 16.41 -22.54
C LYS A 61 -14.09 17.44 -22.46
N GLY A 62 -14.14 18.31 -23.47
CA GLY A 62 -15.34 19.08 -23.77
C GLY A 62 -16.54 18.12 -23.89
N PRO A 63 -17.79 18.61 -23.76
CA PRO A 63 -18.95 17.73 -23.73
C PRO A 63 -19.25 17.13 -25.12
N THR A 64 -18.54 16.06 -25.48
CA THR A 64 -18.62 15.39 -26.78
C THR A 64 -19.79 14.42 -26.87
N THR A 65 -20.18 13.80 -25.75
CA THR A 65 -21.19 12.73 -25.70
C THR A 65 -22.42 13.16 -24.90
N ALA A 66 -23.60 12.59 -25.18
CA ALA A 66 -24.85 12.87 -24.45
C ALA A 66 -24.69 12.73 -22.92
N TRP A 67 -23.94 11.72 -22.46
CA TRP A 67 -23.62 11.52 -21.05
C TRP A 67 -22.79 12.69 -20.46
N SER A 68 -21.78 13.18 -21.19
CA SER A 68 -20.97 14.33 -20.74
C SER A 68 -21.76 15.64 -20.65
N LYS A 69 -22.72 15.85 -21.57
CA LYS A 69 -23.66 16.98 -21.53
C LYS A 69 -24.60 16.86 -20.33
N MET A 70 -25.08 15.66 -20.04
CA MET A 70 -25.93 15.37 -18.89
C MET A 70 -25.19 15.58 -17.57
N MET A 71 -23.97 15.05 -17.45
CA MET A 71 -23.14 15.25 -16.25
C MET A 71 -22.82 16.72 -16.03
N ARG A 72 -22.40 17.47 -17.07
CA ARG A 72 -22.16 18.91 -16.95
C ARG A 72 -23.41 19.68 -16.48
N LYS A 73 -24.60 19.30 -16.95
CA LYS A 73 -25.87 19.91 -16.49
C LYS A 73 -26.18 19.57 -15.03
N LEU A 74 -25.89 18.35 -14.60
CA LEU A 74 -26.20 17.88 -13.25
C LEU A 74 -25.21 18.42 -12.19
N THR A 75 -23.92 18.35 -12.46
CA THR A 75 -22.87 18.59 -11.45
C THR A 75 -22.16 19.93 -11.61
N ARG A 76 -22.41 20.64 -12.72
CA ARG A 76 -21.70 21.87 -13.14
C ARG A 76 -20.17 21.69 -13.25
N THR A 77 -19.68 20.46 -13.45
CA THR A 77 -18.25 20.16 -13.56
C THR A 77 -17.87 19.73 -14.97
N SER A 78 -16.61 19.96 -15.35
CA SER A 78 -16.01 19.40 -16.55
C SER A 78 -15.60 17.93 -16.33
N LEU A 79 -15.49 17.18 -17.43
CA LEU A 79 -14.89 15.85 -17.44
C LEU A 79 -13.42 15.98 -17.80
N VAL A 80 -12.60 15.26 -17.06
CA VAL A 80 -11.17 15.11 -17.31
C VAL A 80 -10.90 13.67 -17.73
N GLU A 81 -10.04 13.51 -18.73
CA GLU A 81 -9.44 12.22 -19.06
C GLU A 81 -7.97 12.25 -18.67
N GLU A 82 -7.58 11.33 -17.81
CA GLU A 82 -6.18 11.15 -17.44
C GLU A 82 -5.42 10.33 -18.48
N GLY A 83 -4.20 10.77 -18.79
CA GLY A 83 -3.33 10.17 -19.81
C GLY A 83 -2.62 8.87 -19.40
N PHE A 84 -3.05 8.18 -18.34
CA PHE A 84 -2.41 6.93 -17.91
C PHE A 84 -2.87 5.71 -18.73
N ASP A 85 -2.01 4.70 -18.80
CA ASP A 85 -2.33 3.39 -19.35
C ASP A 85 -2.95 2.49 -18.27
N LEU A 86 -4.07 1.83 -18.59
CA LEU A 86 -4.81 1.01 -17.62
C LEU A 86 -4.02 -0.21 -17.15
N ILE A 87 -3.49 -1.01 -18.08
CA ILE A 87 -2.83 -2.28 -17.76
C ILE A 87 -1.64 -2.10 -16.81
N PRO A 88 -0.67 -1.21 -17.06
CA PRO A 88 0.44 -0.96 -16.13
C PRO A 88 -0.05 -0.45 -14.77
N THR A 89 -1.09 0.38 -14.77
CA THR A 89 -1.66 0.93 -13.52
C THR A 89 -2.32 -0.17 -12.68
N ILE A 90 -3.09 -1.05 -13.30
CA ILE A 90 -3.68 -2.23 -12.64
C ILE A 90 -2.59 -3.11 -12.06
N GLU A 91 -1.54 -3.39 -12.83
CA GLU A 91 -0.41 -4.21 -12.39
C GLU A 91 0.25 -3.61 -11.13
N VAL A 92 0.52 -2.30 -11.12
CA VAL A 92 1.07 -1.62 -9.95
C VAL A 92 0.14 -1.74 -8.74
N LEU A 93 -1.17 -1.53 -8.92
CA LEU A 93 -2.16 -1.64 -7.84
C LEU A 93 -2.23 -3.07 -7.27
N LEU A 94 -2.24 -4.08 -8.14
CA LEU A 94 -2.22 -5.50 -7.75
C LEU A 94 -0.94 -5.85 -6.99
N ARG A 95 0.22 -5.42 -7.48
CA ARG A 95 1.49 -5.59 -6.75
C ARG A 95 1.44 -4.92 -5.39
N GLY A 96 0.87 -3.73 -5.28
CA GLY A 96 0.62 -3.06 -4.00
C GLY A 96 -0.22 -3.92 -3.06
N LEU A 97 -1.33 -4.50 -3.54
CA LEU A 97 -2.16 -5.43 -2.76
C LEU A 97 -1.36 -6.65 -2.28
N THR A 98 -0.45 -7.20 -3.09
CA THR A 98 0.40 -8.32 -2.65
C THR A 98 1.36 -7.94 -1.51
N LYS A 99 1.86 -6.70 -1.46
CA LYS A 99 2.72 -6.21 -0.37
C LYS A 99 2.00 -6.24 0.97
N ILE A 100 0.70 -5.95 0.94
CA ILE A 100 -0.16 -6.02 2.11
C ILE A 100 -0.85 -7.37 2.30
N LYS A 101 -0.30 -8.44 1.70
CA LYS A 101 -0.74 -9.83 1.91
C LYS A 101 -2.14 -10.18 1.39
N PHE A 102 -2.73 -9.35 0.53
CA PHE A 102 -3.88 -9.80 -0.26
C PHE A 102 -3.39 -10.87 -1.25
N ARG A 103 -4.10 -11.99 -1.29
CA ARG A 103 -3.70 -13.14 -2.10
C ARG A 103 -4.69 -13.42 -3.21
N TYR A 104 -5.98 -13.27 -2.94
CA TYR A 104 -7.01 -13.63 -3.89
C TYR A 104 -7.77 -12.41 -4.37
N LEU A 105 -7.98 -12.38 -5.68
CA LEU A 105 -8.88 -11.49 -6.37
C LEU A 105 -10.30 -12.09 -6.27
N GLU A 106 -11.30 -11.27 -5.96
CA GLU A 106 -12.71 -11.66 -6.10
C GLU A 106 -13.20 -11.32 -7.50
N THR A 107 -12.87 -10.12 -8.00
CA THR A 107 -13.24 -9.65 -9.34
C THR A 107 -12.23 -8.64 -9.86
N LEU A 108 -11.99 -8.63 -11.17
CA LEU A 108 -11.38 -7.53 -11.91
C LEU A 108 -12.30 -7.25 -13.10
N THR A 109 -12.85 -6.05 -13.20
CA THR A 109 -13.71 -5.66 -14.32
C THR A 109 -13.18 -4.39 -14.97
N ILE A 110 -13.32 -4.30 -16.29
CA ILE A 110 -13.06 -3.11 -17.09
C ILE A 110 -14.36 -2.75 -17.78
N ASP A 111 -14.89 -1.55 -17.51
CA ASP A 111 -16.19 -1.08 -17.98
C ASP A 111 -17.33 -2.08 -17.72
N LYS A 112 -17.32 -2.71 -16.54
CA LYS A 112 -18.24 -3.78 -16.09
C LYS A 112 -18.12 -5.12 -16.82
N THR A 113 -17.25 -5.22 -17.82
CA THR A 113 -16.89 -6.50 -18.42
C THR A 113 -15.83 -7.16 -17.54
N PRO A 114 -16.04 -8.42 -17.09
CA PRO A 114 -15.00 -9.17 -16.41
C PRO A 114 -13.73 -9.21 -17.25
N PHE A 115 -12.62 -8.81 -16.66
CA PHE A 115 -11.32 -9.08 -17.24
C PHE A 115 -11.03 -10.54 -16.94
N GLU A 116 -11.43 -11.41 -17.85
CA GLU A 116 -11.16 -12.85 -17.80
C GLU A 116 -10.03 -13.17 -18.77
N PRO A 117 -8.84 -13.50 -18.26
CA PRO A 117 -7.82 -14.14 -19.09
C PRO A 117 -7.70 -15.65 -18.80
N PHE A 118 -8.45 -16.25 -17.86
CA PHE A 118 -8.10 -17.58 -17.33
C PHE A 118 -9.25 -18.60 -17.30
N PRO A 119 -9.03 -19.82 -17.83
CA PRO A 119 -9.95 -20.95 -17.69
C PRO A 119 -9.93 -21.59 -16.28
N ASP A 120 -8.93 -21.28 -15.44
CA ASP A 120 -8.81 -21.84 -14.10
C ASP A 120 -9.26 -20.87 -13.00
N ALA A 121 -10.20 -21.34 -12.16
CA ALA A 121 -10.83 -20.63 -11.05
C ALA A 121 -9.88 -20.16 -9.92
N THR A 122 -8.55 -20.29 -10.07
CA THR A 122 -7.59 -19.79 -9.07
C THR A 122 -7.34 -18.31 -9.27
N HIS A 123 -8.16 -17.48 -8.63
CA HIS A 123 -8.07 -16.03 -8.62
C HIS A 123 -6.87 -15.53 -7.77
N ASP A 124 -5.66 -16.05 -7.97
CA ASP A 124 -4.46 -15.58 -7.27
C ASP A 124 -3.94 -14.30 -7.92
N ILE A 125 -3.74 -13.25 -7.11
CA ILE A 125 -3.30 -11.92 -7.59
C ILE A 125 -1.95 -12.02 -8.34
N ARG A 126 -1.04 -12.90 -7.91
CA ARG A 126 0.27 -13.05 -8.58
C ARG A 126 0.12 -13.61 -9.98
N LYS A 127 -0.72 -14.64 -10.15
CA LYS A 127 -1.03 -15.20 -11.48
C LYS A 127 -1.69 -14.16 -12.38
N THR A 128 -2.56 -13.30 -11.82
CA THR A 128 -3.17 -12.19 -12.57
C THR A 128 -2.12 -11.17 -13.03
N ILE A 129 -1.15 -10.82 -12.17
CA ILE A 129 -0.03 -9.93 -12.54
C ILE A 129 0.77 -10.54 -13.70
N ASP A 130 1.20 -11.79 -13.56
CA ASP A 130 2.02 -12.47 -14.58
C ASP A 130 1.34 -12.47 -15.95
N ALA A 131 0.03 -12.66 -15.98
CA ALA A 131 -0.72 -12.67 -17.22
C ALA A 131 -1.08 -11.28 -17.77
N LEU A 132 -1.16 -10.25 -16.93
CA LEU A 132 -1.25 -8.86 -17.39
C LEU A 132 0.04 -8.45 -18.11
N GLU A 133 1.21 -8.91 -17.65
CA GLU A 133 2.50 -8.67 -18.32
C GLU A 133 2.54 -9.24 -19.74
N HIS A 134 1.88 -10.40 -19.97
CA HIS A 134 1.84 -11.09 -21.25
C HIS A 134 0.59 -10.76 -22.08
N TYR A 135 -0.24 -9.82 -21.62
CA TYR A 135 -1.47 -9.46 -22.32
C TYR A 135 -1.15 -8.72 -23.63
N SER A 136 -1.33 -9.41 -24.75
CA SER A 136 -1.11 -8.89 -26.11
C SER A 136 -2.42 -8.55 -26.84
N GLY A 137 -3.55 -8.52 -26.15
CA GLY A 137 -4.84 -8.14 -26.72
C GLY A 137 -4.89 -6.64 -27.06
N ASP A 138 -5.90 -6.22 -27.83
CA ASP A 138 -6.18 -4.81 -28.04
C ASP A 138 -6.24 -4.11 -26.68
N LYS A 139 -5.45 -3.02 -26.52
CA LYS A 139 -5.38 -2.27 -25.26
C LYS A 139 -6.82 -1.98 -24.80
N PRO A 140 -7.24 -2.44 -23.61
CA PRO A 140 -8.60 -2.16 -23.16
C PRO A 140 -8.76 -0.64 -23.12
N SER A 141 -9.69 -0.14 -23.93
CA SER A 141 -10.07 1.28 -24.01
C SER A 141 -10.91 1.70 -22.81
N GLY A 142 -10.86 0.91 -21.73
CA GLY A 142 -11.67 1.02 -20.54
C GLY A 142 -11.63 2.42 -19.94
N THR A 143 -12.79 2.89 -19.51
CA THR A 143 -12.90 4.16 -18.77
C THR A 143 -12.88 3.95 -17.27
N ILE A 144 -13.34 2.79 -16.79
CA ILE A 144 -13.47 2.47 -15.37
C ILE A 144 -12.98 1.03 -15.13
N VAL A 145 -12.19 0.85 -14.08
CA VAL A 145 -11.74 -0.46 -13.61
C VAL A 145 -12.15 -0.65 -12.16
N GLU A 146 -12.67 -1.83 -11.85
CA GLU A 146 -12.98 -2.23 -10.47
C GLU A 146 -12.21 -3.50 -10.09
N ILE A 147 -11.47 -3.43 -9.00
CA ILE A 147 -10.70 -4.54 -8.43
C ILE A 147 -11.28 -4.84 -7.06
N LYS A 148 -11.68 -6.09 -6.81
CA LYS A 148 -12.03 -6.57 -5.47
C LYS A 148 -11.07 -7.67 -5.11
N ALA A 149 -10.51 -7.59 -3.91
CA ALA A 149 -9.57 -8.58 -3.41
C ALA A 149 -9.85 -8.90 -1.95
N ASN A 150 -9.49 -10.11 -1.52
CA ASN A 150 -9.62 -10.54 -0.15
C ASN A 150 -8.29 -11.02 0.45
N MET A 151 -8.21 -10.88 1.77
CA MET A 151 -7.12 -11.41 2.57
C MET A 151 -7.65 -12.63 3.35
N PRO A 152 -7.17 -13.84 3.04
CA PRO A 152 -7.66 -15.07 3.67
C PRO A 152 -7.12 -15.25 5.10
N GLN A 153 -5.96 -14.67 5.43
CA GLN A 153 -5.27 -14.87 6.70
C GLN A 153 -5.34 -13.61 7.59
N GLY A 154 -5.69 -13.78 8.86
CA GLY A 154 -5.82 -12.68 9.82
C GLY A 154 -7.27 -12.21 10.03
N LYS A 155 -7.47 -10.91 10.31
CA LYS A 155 -8.82 -10.33 10.35
C LYS A 155 -9.34 -10.27 8.91
N LYS A 156 -10.54 -10.81 8.66
CA LYS A 156 -11.19 -10.74 7.34
C LYS A 156 -11.13 -9.32 6.82
N CYS A 157 -10.38 -9.13 5.74
CA CYS A 157 -10.12 -7.84 5.14
C CYS A 157 -10.45 -7.91 3.65
N ARG A 158 -11.21 -6.92 3.16
CA ARG A 158 -11.59 -6.82 1.76
C ARG A 158 -11.17 -5.47 1.21
N ALA A 159 -10.44 -5.50 0.10
CA ALA A 159 -10.05 -4.32 -0.64
C ALA A 159 -10.97 -4.14 -1.84
N THR A 160 -11.36 -2.90 -2.11
CA THR A 160 -12.07 -2.49 -3.32
C THR A 160 -11.32 -1.30 -3.88
N ILE A 161 -10.82 -1.42 -5.11
CA ILE A 161 -10.15 -0.35 -5.83
C ILE A 161 -11.03 0.02 -7.02
N THR A 162 -11.33 1.30 -7.15
CA THR A 162 -11.97 1.88 -8.33
C THR A 162 -10.98 2.82 -8.98
N LEU A 163 -10.69 2.58 -10.25
CA LEU A 163 -9.84 3.40 -11.10
C LEU A 163 -10.71 3.99 -12.22
N LYS A 164 -10.70 5.31 -12.39
CA LYS A 164 -11.46 6.04 -13.40
C LYS A 164 -10.48 6.82 -14.27
N LYS A 165 -10.36 6.42 -15.53
CA LYS A 165 -9.62 7.17 -16.55
C LYS A 165 -10.36 8.44 -16.95
N ILE A 166 -11.69 8.40 -16.94
CA ILE A 166 -12.55 9.57 -17.17
C ILE A 166 -13.39 9.81 -15.91
N HIS A 167 -13.25 10.99 -15.33
CA HIS A 167 -14.00 11.38 -14.13
C HIS A 167 -14.34 12.88 -14.14
N THR A 168 -15.18 13.30 -13.21
CA THR A 168 -15.44 14.72 -13.01
C THR A 168 -14.31 15.36 -12.20
N THR A 169 -14.10 16.67 -12.36
CA THR A 169 -13.10 17.43 -11.58
C THR A 169 -13.31 17.41 -10.06
N LYS A 170 -14.45 16.94 -9.56
CA LYS A 170 -14.74 16.78 -8.12
C LYS A 170 -14.45 15.38 -7.58
N GLU A 171 -14.16 14.43 -8.46
CA GLU A 171 -13.86 13.05 -8.11
C GLU A 171 -12.38 12.78 -8.34
N HIS A 172 -11.82 11.84 -7.57
CA HIS A 172 -10.47 11.35 -7.80
C HIS A 172 -10.47 10.18 -8.80
N SER A 173 -9.39 10.04 -9.57
CA SER A 173 -9.20 8.92 -10.49
C SER A 173 -9.01 7.60 -9.77
N VAL A 174 -8.42 7.59 -8.57
CA VAL A 174 -8.28 6.36 -7.76
C VAL A 174 -9.03 6.46 -6.43
N ASN A 175 -9.76 5.41 -6.09
CA ASN A 175 -10.39 5.22 -4.79
C ASN A 175 -10.14 3.80 -4.29
N ILE A 176 -9.40 3.67 -3.19
CA ILE A 176 -9.08 2.40 -2.54
C ILE A 176 -9.80 2.35 -1.20
N GLN A 177 -10.64 1.34 -1.01
CA GLN A 177 -11.34 1.07 0.24
C GLN A 177 -10.90 -0.26 0.80
N ILE A 178 -10.41 -0.27 2.03
CA ILE A 178 -10.01 -1.48 2.75
C ILE A 178 -10.93 -1.64 3.97
N LYS A 179 -11.93 -2.51 3.84
CA LYS A 179 -12.86 -2.87 4.92
C LYS A 179 -12.24 -3.96 5.79
N GLY A 180 -12.34 -3.80 7.11
CA GLY A 180 -11.72 -4.69 8.08
C GLY A 180 -10.59 -4.00 8.83
N GLY A 181 -9.50 -4.72 9.11
CA GLY A 181 -8.36 -4.18 9.84
C GLY A 181 -7.03 -4.63 9.23
N ILE A 182 -6.16 -3.66 8.94
CA ILE A 182 -4.81 -3.90 8.41
C ILE A 182 -3.77 -3.46 9.46
N PRO A 183 -2.68 -4.23 9.67
CA PRO A 183 -1.55 -3.75 10.46
C PRO A 183 -1.01 -2.42 9.92
N GLU A 184 -0.74 -1.47 10.81
CA GLU A 184 -0.26 -0.13 10.44
C GLU A 184 1.04 -0.18 9.63
N GLU A 185 1.96 -1.08 9.98
CA GLU A 185 3.22 -1.30 9.24
C GLU A 185 2.97 -1.69 7.77
N LEU A 186 2.00 -2.58 7.52
CA LEU A 186 1.64 -3.01 6.17
C LEU A 186 1.00 -1.86 5.38
N TYR A 187 0.17 -1.04 6.04
CA TYR A 187 -0.39 0.16 5.40
C TYR A 187 0.71 1.15 4.97
N HIS A 188 1.70 1.40 5.82
CA HIS A 188 2.82 2.28 5.45
C HIS A 188 3.65 1.69 4.31
N GLU A 189 3.88 0.38 4.29
CA GLU A 189 4.53 -0.30 3.14
C GLU A 189 3.73 -0.12 1.85
N PHE A 190 2.40 -0.24 1.91
CA PHE A 190 1.51 -0.01 0.78
C PHE A 190 1.59 1.40 0.24
N ARG A 191 1.43 2.39 1.13
CA ARG A 191 1.46 3.81 0.76
C ARG A 191 2.80 4.16 0.11
N ASN A 192 3.90 3.80 0.76
CA ASN A 192 5.25 4.06 0.23
C ASN A 192 5.48 3.40 -1.14
N TYR A 193 4.94 2.20 -1.34
CA TYR A 193 5.00 1.52 -2.63
C TYR A 193 4.22 2.27 -3.72
N LEU A 194 2.98 2.70 -3.43
CA LEU A 194 2.16 3.45 -4.37
C LEU A 194 2.80 4.80 -4.70
N ASP A 195 3.24 5.55 -3.69
CA ASP A 195 3.86 6.87 -3.87
C ASP A 195 5.10 6.77 -4.78
N LYS A 196 5.94 5.74 -4.56
CA LYS A 196 7.13 5.49 -5.36
C LYS A 196 6.83 5.09 -6.82
N LYS A 197 5.72 4.39 -7.07
CA LYS A 197 5.43 3.79 -8.39
C LYS A 197 4.47 4.61 -9.24
N LEU A 198 3.57 5.35 -8.62
CA LEU A 198 2.50 6.08 -9.30
C LEU A 198 2.73 7.59 -9.35
N GLY A 199 3.76 8.09 -8.65
CA GLY A 199 4.04 9.53 -8.60
C GLY A 199 2.81 10.29 -8.12
N VAL A 200 2.25 9.86 -6.99
CA VAL A 200 1.00 10.39 -6.45
C VAL A 200 1.18 11.88 -6.15
N LYS A 201 0.25 12.72 -6.62
CA LYS A 201 0.15 14.08 -6.07
C LYS A 201 -0.41 13.95 -4.66
N GLU A 202 0.38 14.29 -3.65
CA GLU A 202 -0.18 14.47 -2.31
C GLU A 202 -1.26 15.55 -2.40
N LEU A 203 -2.48 15.18 -2.01
CA LEU A 203 -3.56 16.11 -1.78
C LEU A 203 -3.47 16.50 -0.31
N GLU A 204 -3.18 17.78 -0.06
CA GLU A 204 -3.30 18.42 1.26
C GLU A 204 -4.74 18.30 1.82
#